data_AF-A0A096D4G6-F1
#
_entry.id   AF-A0A096D4G6-F1
#
_cell.length_a   1.000
_cell.length_b   1.000
_cell.length_c   1.000
_cell.angle_alpha   90.00
_cell.angle_beta   90.00
_cell.angle_gamma   90.00
#
_symmetry.space_group_name_H-M   'P 1'
#
loop_
_entity.id
_entity.type
_entity.pdbx_description
1 polymer ?
#
loop_
_entity_poly.entity_id
_entity_poly.type
_entity_poly.pdbx_seq_one_letter_code
_entity_poly.pdbx_strand_id
1 'polypeptide(L)'
;MRNIIFILCALMCLISCVDQNKRKVKTAFKDYVSTHFDDPKNLDEIVSVDSCDTITIKEAQSLLKELKQTYDSINKINRKQSDQISKALKNPKLHGLTHRNPIFKEAMYKHLDLLNEAMSLGSDDISAILNGFGETLRSRYNKFMTLKGKTFLQYKITARVTEKGEKHLKTYYAVSDTLLNKIEIRKEGVQTDEILSIDDFINFSEISEEYIARIKNAKKLVECNKTILDIIKKEIK
;
A
#
# COMPACT_ATOMS: atom_id res chain seq x y z
N MET A 1 15.50 -35.93 -16.13
CA MET A 1 14.20 -36.26 -16.78
C MET A 1 12.99 -35.95 -15.91
N ARG A 2 12.95 -36.38 -14.63
CA ARG A 2 11.81 -36.14 -13.72
C ARG A 2 11.43 -34.65 -13.55
N ASN A 3 12.40 -33.75 -13.47
CA ASN A 3 12.15 -32.30 -13.33
C ASN A 3 11.65 -31.63 -14.62
N ILE A 4 11.96 -32.18 -15.80
CA ILE A 4 11.52 -31.62 -17.10
C ILE A 4 10.03 -31.93 -17.33
N ILE A 5 9.59 -33.13 -16.95
CA ILE A 5 8.19 -33.55 -17.06
C ILE A 5 7.28 -32.72 -16.14
N PHE A 6 7.75 -32.39 -14.93
CA PHE A 6 7.00 -31.52 -14.01
C PHE A 6 6.85 -30.09 -14.53
N ILE A 7 7.88 -29.52 -15.17
CA ILE A 7 7.82 -28.19 -15.78
C ILE A 7 6.87 -28.20 -16.98
N LEU A 8 6.90 -29.25 -17.82
CA LEU A 8 5.99 -29.41 -18.96
C LEU A 8 4.53 -29.59 -18.53
N CYS A 9 4.25 -30.38 -17.48
CA CYS A 9 2.90 -30.51 -16.92
C CYS A 9 2.41 -29.18 -16.33
N ALA A 10 3.24 -28.45 -15.58
CA ALA A 10 2.89 -27.14 -15.06
C ALA A 10 2.58 -26.13 -16.18
N LEU A 11 3.37 -26.13 -17.27
CA LEU A 11 3.12 -25.30 -18.45
C LEU A 11 1.82 -25.67 -19.17
N MET A 12 1.52 -26.96 -19.36
CA MET A 12 0.25 -27.39 -19.98
C MET A 12 -0.97 -27.04 -19.13
N CYS A 13 -0.88 -27.15 -17.80
CA CYS A 13 -1.95 -26.72 -16.90
C CYS A 13 -2.19 -25.21 -16.96
N LEU A 14 -1.13 -24.40 -17.08
CA LEU A 14 -1.24 -22.95 -17.21
C LEU A 14 -1.88 -22.53 -18.55
N ILE A 15 -1.54 -23.20 -19.66
CA ILE A 15 -2.11 -22.91 -20.99
C ILE A 15 -3.60 -23.28 -21.03
N SER A 16 -3.98 -24.41 -20.43
CA SER A 16 -5.38 -24.86 -20.41
C SER A 16 -6.29 -23.94 -19.58
N CYS A 17 -5.80 -23.40 -18.45
CA CYS A 17 -6.55 -22.43 -17.64
C CYS A 17 -6.82 -21.10 -18.37
N VAL A 18 -5.86 -20.59 -19.14
CA VAL A 18 -6.02 -19.31 -19.86
C VAL A 18 -7.11 -19.40 -20.93
N ASP A 19 -7.19 -20.51 -21.66
CA ASP A 19 -8.19 -20.72 -22.70
C ASP A 19 -9.61 -20.88 -22.13
N GLN A 20 -9.75 -21.55 -20.98
CA GLN A 20 -11.05 -21.72 -20.33
C GLN A 20 -11.62 -20.38 -19.85
N ASN A 21 -10.78 -19.50 -19.29
CA ASN A 21 -11.21 -18.19 -18.81
C ASN A 21 -11.66 -17.29 -19.97
N LYS A 22 -10.89 -17.25 -21.07
CA LYS A 22 -11.26 -16.50 -22.28
C LYS A 22 -12.59 -16.99 -22.86
N ARG A 23 -12.87 -18.30 -22.85
CA ARG A 23 -14.15 -18.86 -23.30
C ARG A 23 -15.32 -18.37 -22.46
N LYS A 24 -15.21 -18.42 -21.12
CA LYS A 24 -16.25 -17.91 -20.21
C LYS A 24 -16.55 -16.43 -20.46
N VAL A 25 -15.51 -15.61 -20.62
CA VAL A 25 -15.64 -14.18 -20.93
C VAL A 25 -16.33 -13.96 -22.28
N LYS A 26 -15.96 -14.71 -23.32
CA LYS A 26 -16.63 -14.65 -24.63
C LYS A 26 -18.11 -15.01 -24.54
N THR A 27 -18.48 -16.04 -23.77
CA THR A 27 -19.88 -16.42 -23.55
C THR A 27 -20.64 -15.30 -22.88
N ALA A 28 -20.13 -14.78 -21.75
CA ALA A 28 -20.77 -13.66 -21.05
C ALA A 28 -20.92 -12.41 -21.93
N PHE A 29 -19.94 -12.13 -22.80
CA PHE A 29 -20.03 -11.02 -23.74
C PHE A 29 -21.13 -11.22 -24.80
N LYS A 30 -21.31 -12.44 -25.31
CA LYS A 30 -22.41 -12.75 -26.23
C LYS A 30 -23.77 -12.60 -25.56
N ASP A 31 -23.89 -13.02 -24.31
CA ASP A 31 -25.11 -12.85 -23.52
C ASP A 31 -25.41 -11.35 -23.30
N TYR A 32 -24.39 -10.55 -22.99
CA TYR A 32 -24.51 -9.09 -22.91
C TYR A 32 -24.98 -8.48 -24.23
N VAL A 33 -24.39 -8.87 -25.37
CA VAL A 33 -24.79 -8.39 -26.70
C VAL A 33 -26.27 -8.71 -26.97
N SER A 34 -26.73 -9.91 -26.63
CA SER A 34 -28.12 -10.31 -26.84
C SER A 34 -29.14 -9.49 -26.04
N THR A 35 -28.71 -8.83 -24.96
CA THR A 35 -29.58 -8.10 -24.03
C THR A 35 -29.41 -6.58 -24.10
N HIS A 36 -28.27 -6.08 -24.57
CA HIS A 36 -27.92 -4.65 -24.52
C HIS A 36 -27.70 -4.01 -25.91
N PHE A 37 -27.62 -4.79 -26.99
CA PHE A 37 -27.55 -4.23 -28.34
C PHE A 37 -28.96 -4.13 -28.91
N ASP A 38 -29.24 -3.05 -29.65
CA ASP A 38 -30.52 -2.88 -30.34
C ASP A 38 -30.78 -4.00 -31.36
N ASP A 39 -29.74 -4.46 -32.06
CA ASP A 39 -29.73 -5.68 -32.87
C ASP A 39 -28.46 -6.50 -32.54
N PRO A 40 -28.59 -7.72 -32.00
CA PRO A 40 -27.46 -8.61 -31.73
C PRO A 40 -26.63 -8.95 -32.98
N LYS A 41 -27.22 -8.87 -34.19
CA LYS A 41 -26.50 -9.10 -35.47
C LYS A 41 -25.49 -8.00 -35.78
N ASN A 42 -25.54 -6.86 -35.09
CA ASN A 42 -24.55 -5.81 -35.23
C ASN A 42 -23.17 -6.23 -34.71
N LEU A 43 -23.06 -7.29 -33.90
CA LEU A 43 -21.77 -7.87 -33.57
C LEU A 43 -21.26 -8.74 -34.73
N ASP A 44 -20.27 -8.24 -35.48
CA ASP A 44 -19.60 -9.00 -36.54
C ASP A 44 -18.73 -10.12 -35.94
N GLU A 45 -17.81 -9.77 -35.04
CA GLU A 45 -16.90 -10.72 -34.41
C GLU A 45 -16.27 -10.20 -33.11
N ILE A 46 -15.82 -11.14 -32.27
CA ILE A 46 -14.95 -10.86 -31.12
C ILE A 46 -13.50 -11.04 -31.59
N VAL A 47 -12.78 -9.94 -31.76
CA VAL A 47 -11.42 -9.90 -32.30
C VAL A 47 -10.41 -10.43 -31.28
N SER A 48 -10.46 -9.94 -30.04
CA SER A 48 -9.58 -10.41 -28.96
C SER A 48 -10.24 -10.37 -27.60
N VAL A 49 -9.74 -11.22 -26.70
CA VAL A 49 -10.02 -11.19 -25.27
C VAL A 49 -8.69 -11.33 -24.57
N ASP A 50 -8.26 -10.23 -23.96
CA ASP A 50 -6.94 -10.08 -23.37
C ASP A 50 -7.10 -9.86 -21.87
N SER A 51 -6.33 -10.60 -21.07
CA SER A 51 -6.25 -10.33 -19.64
C SER A 51 -5.52 -9.00 -19.47
N CYS A 52 -6.16 -8.02 -18.86
CA CYS A 52 -5.53 -6.73 -18.59
C CYS A 52 -4.86 -6.79 -17.22
N ASP A 53 -5.67 -6.70 -16.18
CA ASP A 53 -5.19 -6.46 -14.84
C ASP A 53 -5.94 -7.31 -13.82
N THR A 54 -5.23 -7.64 -12.75
CA THR A 54 -5.85 -8.11 -11.52
C THR A 54 -6.02 -6.90 -10.62
N ILE A 55 -7.25 -6.39 -10.53
CA ILE A 55 -7.51 -5.19 -9.74
C ILE A 55 -7.73 -5.63 -8.28
N THR A 56 -6.87 -5.14 -7.40
CA THR A 56 -6.79 -5.63 -6.03
C THR A 56 -6.30 -4.55 -5.09
N ILE A 57 -6.84 -4.53 -3.87
CA ILE A 57 -6.36 -3.63 -2.81
C ILE A 57 -4.97 -4.02 -2.29
N LYS A 58 -4.39 -5.13 -2.80
CA LYS A 58 -3.04 -5.58 -2.42
C LYS A 58 -1.99 -4.51 -2.63
N GLU A 59 -2.13 -3.68 -3.66
CA GLU A 59 -1.18 -2.59 -3.91
C GLU A 59 -1.22 -1.54 -2.79
N ALA A 60 -2.43 -1.07 -2.43
CA ALA A 60 -2.62 -0.17 -1.29
C ALA A 60 -2.13 -0.78 0.03
N GLN A 61 -2.45 -2.06 0.28
CA GLN A 61 -1.96 -2.81 1.44
C GLN A 61 -0.43 -2.96 1.44
N SER A 62 0.19 -3.15 0.27
CA SER A 62 1.64 -3.24 0.12
C SER A 62 2.31 -1.91 0.45
N LEU A 63 1.80 -0.81 -0.12
CA LEU A 63 2.28 0.54 0.17
C LEU A 63 2.21 0.85 1.67
N LEU A 64 1.08 0.58 2.33
CA LEU A 64 0.95 0.77 3.78
C LEU A 64 1.93 -0.11 4.57
N LYS A 65 2.15 -1.35 4.15
CA LYS A 65 3.11 -2.25 4.77
C LYS A 65 4.54 -1.71 4.66
N GLU A 66 4.93 -1.19 3.50
CA GLU A 66 6.24 -0.59 3.28
C GLU A 66 6.45 0.67 4.13
N LEU A 67 5.45 1.54 4.21
CA LEU A 67 5.47 2.72 5.08
C LEU A 67 5.66 2.33 6.55
N LYS A 68 4.87 1.37 7.04
CA LYS A 68 5.00 0.85 8.40
C LYS A 68 6.37 0.26 8.67
N GLN A 69 6.88 -0.59 7.78
CA GLN A 69 8.21 -1.21 7.92
C GLN A 69 9.33 -0.17 7.94
N THR A 70 9.22 0.86 7.11
CA THR A 70 10.16 1.99 7.07
C THR A 70 10.15 2.73 8.40
N TYR A 71 8.97 3.06 8.93
CA TYR A 71 8.82 3.69 10.24
C TYR A 71 9.43 2.82 11.36
N ASP A 72 9.05 1.55 11.44
CA ASP A 72 9.53 0.62 12.48
C ASP A 72 11.06 0.51 12.47
N SER A 73 11.66 0.45 11.29
CA SER A 73 13.12 0.37 11.11
C SER A 73 13.84 1.61 11.62
N ILE A 74 13.35 2.80 11.26
CA ILE A 74 13.94 4.08 11.71
C ILE A 74 13.71 4.26 13.21
N ASN A 75 12.53 3.92 13.72
CA ASN A 75 12.20 4.03 15.14
C ASN A 75 13.08 3.12 16.00
N LYS A 76 13.44 1.93 15.52
CA LYS A 76 14.40 1.04 16.18
C LYS A 76 15.78 1.71 16.34
N ILE A 77 16.25 2.42 15.31
CA ILE A 77 17.51 3.18 15.36
C ILE A 77 17.39 4.31 16.38
N ASN A 78 16.30 5.08 16.32
CA ASN A 78 16.02 6.17 17.24
C ASN A 78 16.07 5.71 18.70
N ARG A 79 15.31 4.66 19.05
CA ARG A 79 15.29 4.07 20.41
C ARG A 79 16.69 3.69 20.89
N LYS A 80 17.47 3.00 20.05
CA LYS A 80 18.84 2.60 20.38
C LYS A 80 19.72 3.82 20.69
N GLN A 81 19.61 4.89 19.91
CA GLN A 81 20.39 6.11 20.14
C GLN A 81 19.93 6.87 21.38
N SER A 82 18.62 6.99 21.59
CA SER A 82 18.06 7.59 22.81
C SER A 82 18.51 6.85 24.07
N ASP A 83 18.54 5.52 24.05
CA ASP A 83 19.08 4.71 25.16
C ASP A 83 20.58 4.98 25.40
N GLN A 84 21.36 5.14 24.32
CA GLN A 84 22.78 5.49 24.43
C GLN A 84 22.98 6.87 25.04
N ILE A 85 22.20 7.88 24.61
CA ILE A 85 22.23 9.24 25.16
C ILE A 85 21.86 9.20 26.64
N SER A 86 20.74 8.58 26.99
CA SER A 86 20.25 8.47 28.37
C SER A 86 21.27 7.81 29.30
N LYS A 87 21.93 6.72 28.85
CA LYS A 87 23.02 6.08 29.60
C LYS A 87 24.24 6.99 29.73
N ALA A 88 24.65 7.65 28.65
CA ALA A 88 25.83 8.50 28.66
C ALA A 88 25.68 9.72 29.57
N LEU A 89 24.49 10.33 29.61
CA LEU A 89 24.17 11.48 30.48
C LEU A 89 24.36 11.21 31.98
N LYS A 90 24.47 9.95 32.41
CA LYS A 90 24.81 9.59 33.79
C LYS A 90 26.30 9.74 34.11
N ASN A 91 27.15 10.03 33.12
CA ASN A 91 28.58 10.21 33.31
C ASN A 91 28.87 11.57 33.99
N PRO A 92 29.58 11.61 35.13
CA PRO A 92 29.93 12.85 35.84
C PRO A 92 30.70 13.85 34.97
N LYS A 93 31.50 13.38 33.99
CA LYS A 93 32.22 14.25 33.05
C LYS A 93 31.27 15.15 32.25
N LEU A 94 30.02 14.74 32.03
CA LEU A 94 29.02 15.51 31.28
C LEU A 94 28.24 16.51 32.14
N HIS A 95 28.49 16.57 33.46
CA HIS A 95 27.78 17.48 34.34
C HIS A 95 27.99 18.94 33.89
N GLY A 96 26.91 19.70 33.75
CA GLY A 96 26.96 21.08 33.26
C GLY A 96 27.26 21.23 31.75
N LEU A 97 27.32 20.15 30.96
CA LEU A 97 27.62 20.23 29.52
C LEU A 97 26.61 21.12 28.76
N THR A 98 25.34 21.08 29.16
CA THR A 98 24.29 21.96 28.63
C THR A 98 24.52 23.45 28.91
N HIS A 99 25.35 23.80 29.89
CA HIS A 99 25.69 25.19 30.20
C HIS A 99 26.96 25.65 29.48
N ARG A 100 27.96 24.76 29.35
CA ARG A 100 29.26 25.07 28.72
C ARG A 100 29.31 24.86 27.20
N ASN A 101 28.39 24.09 26.62
CA ASN A 101 28.36 23.81 25.19
C ASN A 101 26.99 24.23 24.59
N PRO A 102 26.92 25.42 23.96
CA PRO A 102 25.68 25.93 23.37
C PRO A 102 25.10 25.01 22.28
N ILE A 103 25.97 24.38 21.48
CA ILE A 103 25.56 23.44 20.42
C ILE A 103 24.89 22.21 21.03
N PHE A 104 25.44 21.69 22.14
CA PHE A 104 24.84 20.59 22.88
C PHE A 104 23.49 20.96 23.48
N LYS A 105 23.39 22.16 24.09
CA LYS A 105 22.14 22.70 24.64
C LYS A 105 21.05 22.78 23.57
N GLU A 106 21.37 23.38 22.44
CA GLU A 106 20.45 23.52 21.31
C GLU A 106 20.03 22.15 20.76
N ALA A 107 20.97 21.22 20.58
CA ALA A 107 20.67 19.86 20.13
C ALA A 107 19.76 19.11 21.11
N MET A 108 19.99 19.24 22.42
CA MET A 108 19.13 18.64 23.45
C MET A 108 17.72 19.24 23.47
N TYR A 109 17.58 20.56 23.31
CA TYR A 109 16.25 21.17 23.19
C TYR A 109 15.54 20.71 21.93
N LYS A 110 16.22 20.72 20.77
CA LYS A 110 15.66 20.22 19.52
C LYS A 110 15.25 18.75 19.63
N HIS A 111 16.01 17.93 20.34
CA HIS A 111 15.66 16.54 20.62
C HIS A 111 14.37 16.44 21.43
N LEU A 112 14.25 17.23 22.51
CA LEU A 112 13.05 17.28 23.34
C LEU A 112 11.84 17.82 22.58
N ASP A 113 12.01 18.85 21.76
CA ASP A 113 10.94 19.40 20.91
C ASP A 113 10.48 18.39 19.87
N LEU A 114 11.40 17.70 19.21
CA LEU A 114 11.05 16.64 18.25
C LEU A 114 10.41 15.43 18.92
N LEU A 115 10.79 15.11 20.16
CA LEU A 115 10.09 14.11 20.97
C LEU A 115 8.69 14.60 21.31
N ASN A 116 8.54 15.86 21.73
CA ASN A 116 7.25 16.47 22.03
C ASN A 116 6.35 16.53 20.79
N GLU A 117 6.86 16.90 19.62
CA GLU A 117 6.12 16.85 18.35
C GLU A 117 5.74 15.42 17.96
N ALA A 118 6.63 14.45 18.20
CA ALA A 118 6.31 13.04 18.01
C ALA A 118 5.27 12.53 19.03
N MET A 119 5.18 13.16 20.21
CA MET A 119 4.19 12.91 21.26
C MET A 119 2.91 13.75 21.11
N SER A 120 2.91 14.87 20.39
CA SER A 120 1.75 15.76 20.22
C SER A 120 0.93 15.44 18.98
N LEU A 121 1.47 14.65 18.06
CA LEU A 121 0.72 14.02 16.96
C LEU A 121 -0.19 12.86 17.44
N GLY A 122 -0.77 12.93 18.66
CA GLY A 122 -1.74 11.90 19.09
C GLY A 122 -2.36 11.89 20.50
N SER A 123 -1.96 12.67 21.53
CA SER A 123 -2.77 12.93 22.76
C SER A 123 -2.05 13.82 23.78
N ASP A 124 -2.82 14.56 24.58
CA ASP A 124 -2.35 15.45 25.66
C ASP A 124 -1.95 14.76 26.99
N ASP A 125 -1.87 13.41 27.05
CA ASP A 125 -1.60 12.69 28.31
C ASP A 125 -0.46 11.66 28.17
N ILE A 126 0.63 11.88 28.91
CA ILE A 126 1.86 11.06 28.93
C ILE A 126 1.56 9.60 29.31
N SER A 127 0.50 9.36 30.09
CA SER A 127 0.02 8.02 30.45
C SER A 127 -0.55 7.25 29.25
N ALA A 128 -1.32 7.95 28.40
CA ALA A 128 -1.88 7.43 27.16
C ALA A 128 -0.81 7.27 26.08
N ILE A 129 0.28 8.05 26.15
CA ILE A 129 1.47 7.90 25.31
C ILE A 129 2.26 6.62 25.61
N LEU A 130 2.33 6.20 26.88
CA LEU A 130 3.05 4.98 27.25
C LEU A 130 2.25 3.70 26.97
N ASN A 131 0.92 3.76 27.01
CA ASN A 131 0.05 2.59 26.84
C ASN A 131 -0.83 2.58 25.56
N GLY A 132 -0.90 3.67 24.79
CA GLY A 132 -1.89 3.82 23.70
C GLY A 132 -1.39 4.47 22.39
N PHE A 133 -0.17 4.99 22.32
CA PHE A 133 0.34 5.74 21.14
C PHE A 133 0.62 4.95 19.86
N GLY A 134 0.42 3.64 19.92
CA GLY A 134 0.41 2.77 18.75
C GLY A 134 -0.96 2.18 18.48
N GLU A 135 -1.87 2.11 19.45
CA GLU A 135 -3.04 1.23 19.32
C GLU A 135 -4.06 1.72 18.31
N THR A 136 -4.36 3.02 18.24
CA THR A 136 -5.34 3.53 17.28
C THR A 136 -4.85 3.42 15.84
N LEU A 137 -3.65 3.94 15.52
CA LEU A 137 -3.05 3.80 14.18
C LEU A 137 -2.79 2.33 13.83
N ARG A 138 -2.29 1.52 14.77
CA ARG A 138 -2.09 0.07 14.56
C ARG A 138 -3.40 -0.67 14.40
N SER A 139 -4.46 -0.29 15.11
CA SER A 139 -5.79 -0.87 14.99
C SER A 139 -6.39 -0.51 13.64
N ARG A 140 -6.31 0.76 13.22
CA ARG A 140 -6.71 1.23 11.89
C ARG A 140 -5.92 0.53 10.78
N TYR A 141 -4.60 0.46 10.91
CA TYR A 141 -3.72 -0.30 10.02
C TYR A 141 -4.13 -1.77 9.95
N ASN A 142 -4.23 -2.45 11.09
CA ASN A 142 -4.60 -3.87 11.15
C ASN A 142 -5.97 -4.09 10.53
N LYS A 143 -6.96 -3.25 10.85
CA LYS A 143 -8.31 -3.29 10.27
C LYS A 143 -8.24 -3.15 8.75
N PHE A 144 -7.49 -2.19 8.23
CA PHE A 144 -7.27 -2.02 6.78
C PHE A 144 -6.58 -3.25 6.15
N MET A 145 -5.60 -3.84 6.85
CA MET A 145 -4.92 -5.06 6.39
C MET A 145 -5.82 -6.31 6.44
N THR A 146 -6.88 -6.31 7.28
CA THR A 146 -7.88 -7.38 7.29
C THR A 146 -8.94 -7.26 6.21
N LEU A 147 -9.01 -6.11 5.53
CA LEU A 147 -9.91 -5.95 4.39
C LEU A 147 -9.56 -7.03 3.37
N LYS A 148 -10.53 -7.92 3.12
CA LYS A 148 -10.45 -8.85 2.00
C LYS A 148 -10.81 -8.04 0.77
N GLY A 149 -9.80 -7.57 0.06
CA GLY A 149 -10.03 -6.98 -1.25
C GLY A 149 -10.67 -8.02 -2.15
N LYS A 150 -11.86 -7.71 -2.67
CA LYS A 150 -12.38 -8.44 -3.83
C LYS A 150 -11.32 -8.31 -4.91
N THR A 151 -10.67 -9.43 -5.22
CA THR A 151 -9.73 -9.47 -6.32
C THR A 151 -10.58 -9.64 -7.57
N PHE A 152 -10.56 -8.64 -8.43
CA PHE A 152 -11.27 -8.71 -9.68
C PHE A 152 -10.29 -9.02 -10.80
N LEU A 153 -10.70 -9.94 -11.68
CA LEU A 153 -10.05 -10.14 -12.95
C LEU A 153 -10.72 -9.22 -13.97
N GLN A 154 -9.92 -8.40 -14.63
CA GLN A 154 -10.37 -7.56 -15.73
C GLN A 154 -9.83 -8.11 -17.06
N TYR A 155 -10.74 -8.34 -18.00
CA TYR A 155 -10.42 -8.69 -19.37
C TYR A 155 -10.87 -7.58 -20.30
N LYS A 156 -10.01 -7.18 -21.23
CA LYS A 156 -10.38 -6.30 -22.34
C LYS A 156 -10.88 -7.14 -23.50
N ILE A 157 -12.06 -6.78 -23.99
CA ILE A 157 -12.72 -7.41 -25.13
C ILE A 157 -12.69 -6.40 -26.26
N THR A 158 -12.01 -6.74 -27.36
CA THR A 158 -12.08 -5.97 -28.60
C THR A 158 -13.03 -6.67 -29.55
N ALA A 159 -14.09 -5.98 -29.96
CA ALA A 159 -15.13 -6.50 -30.83
C ALA A 159 -15.31 -5.61 -32.05
N ARG A 160 -15.63 -6.20 -33.19
CA ARG A 160 -16.07 -5.48 -34.39
C ARG A 160 -17.59 -5.40 -34.39
N VAL A 161 -18.09 -4.18 -34.45
CA VAL A 161 -19.53 -3.88 -34.40
C VAL A 161 -19.91 -3.01 -35.59
N THR A 162 -20.99 -3.37 -36.27
CA THR A 162 -21.60 -2.59 -37.34
C THR A 162 -22.61 -1.60 -36.74
N GLU A 163 -22.43 -0.30 -36.97
CA GLU A 163 -23.36 0.75 -36.57
C GLU A 163 -23.65 1.65 -37.76
N LYS A 164 -24.94 1.88 -38.05
CA LYS A 164 -25.38 2.71 -39.20
C LYS A 164 -24.77 2.30 -40.54
N GLY A 165 -24.46 1.00 -40.71
CA GLY A 165 -23.88 0.45 -41.93
C GLY A 165 -22.34 0.49 -41.99
N GLU A 166 -21.67 1.10 -41.02
CA GLU A 166 -20.21 1.15 -40.94
C GLU A 166 -19.65 0.23 -39.85
N LYS A 167 -18.48 -0.36 -40.12
CA LYS A 167 -17.81 -1.28 -39.20
C LYS A 167 -16.83 -0.54 -38.31
N HIS A 168 -16.97 -0.70 -37.00
CA HIS A 168 -16.11 -0.09 -36.00
C HIS A 168 -15.50 -1.14 -35.07
N LEU A 169 -14.27 -0.88 -34.62
CA LEU A 169 -13.69 -1.61 -33.50
C LEU A 169 -14.08 -0.93 -32.19
N LYS A 170 -14.74 -1.66 -31.31
CA LYS A 170 -15.12 -1.21 -29.98
C LYS A 170 -14.43 -2.03 -28.90
N THR A 171 -14.14 -1.35 -27.80
CA THR A 171 -13.57 -1.97 -26.61
C THR A 171 -14.63 -2.06 -25.53
N TYR A 172 -14.71 -3.23 -24.91
CA TYR A 172 -15.51 -3.50 -23.72
C TYR A 172 -14.61 -4.14 -22.66
N TYR A 173 -15.07 -4.17 -21.43
CA TYR A 173 -14.35 -4.75 -20.31
C TYR A 173 -15.25 -5.78 -19.62
N ALA A 174 -14.69 -6.95 -19.35
CA ALA A 174 -15.32 -7.96 -18.50
C ALA A 174 -14.64 -7.94 -17.14
N VAL A 175 -15.45 -7.75 -16.09
CA VAL A 175 -14.99 -7.69 -14.71
C VAL A 175 -15.65 -8.81 -13.93
N SER A 176 -14.86 -9.56 -13.17
CA SER A 176 -15.37 -10.69 -12.41
C SER A 176 -14.54 -10.96 -11.16
N ASP A 177 -15.12 -11.69 -10.21
CA ASP A 177 -14.33 -12.35 -9.16
C ASP A 177 -13.28 -13.31 -9.76
N THR A 178 -12.34 -13.74 -8.92
CA THR A 178 -11.26 -14.67 -9.30
C THR A 178 -11.73 -16.05 -9.75
N LEU A 179 -13.00 -16.39 -9.51
CA LEU A 179 -13.59 -17.68 -9.86
C LEU A 179 -14.37 -17.63 -11.20
N LEU A 180 -14.54 -16.45 -11.78
CA LEU A 180 -15.37 -16.23 -12.97
C LEU A 180 -16.82 -16.69 -12.77
N ASN A 181 -17.36 -16.52 -11.55
CA ASN A 181 -18.73 -16.92 -11.23
C ASN A 181 -19.75 -15.85 -11.63
N LYS A 182 -19.35 -14.59 -11.64
CA LYS A 182 -20.19 -13.44 -12.03
C LYS A 182 -19.37 -12.49 -12.89
N ILE A 183 -19.56 -12.58 -14.20
CA ILE A 183 -18.90 -11.72 -15.18
C ILE A 183 -19.85 -10.57 -15.53
N GLU A 184 -19.45 -9.36 -15.19
CA GLU A 184 -20.12 -8.12 -15.60
C GLU A 184 -19.41 -7.55 -16.83
N ILE A 185 -20.18 -7.12 -17.84
CA ILE A 185 -19.65 -6.47 -19.04
C ILE A 185 -19.91 -4.96 -18.95
N ARG A 186 -18.87 -4.17 -19.17
CA ARG A 186 -18.88 -2.71 -19.11
C ARG A 186 -18.25 -2.09 -20.36
N LYS A 187 -18.55 -0.82 -20.60
CA LYS A 187 -17.88 -0.01 -21.65
C LYS A 187 -16.53 0.53 -21.19
N GLU A 188 -16.35 0.69 -19.88
CA GLU A 188 -15.14 1.21 -19.25
C GLU A 188 -14.58 0.19 -18.25
N GLY A 189 -13.26 0.20 -18.08
CA GLY A 189 -12.57 -0.68 -17.15
C GLY A 189 -12.71 -0.16 -15.72
N VAL A 190 -12.76 -1.06 -14.75
CA VAL A 190 -12.80 -0.74 -13.32
C VAL A 190 -11.40 -0.31 -12.86
N GLN A 191 -11.36 0.67 -11.97
CA GLN A 191 -10.15 1.15 -11.32
C GLN A 191 -10.11 0.70 -9.84
N THR A 192 -8.95 0.78 -9.20
CA THR A 192 -8.76 0.31 -7.81
C THR A 192 -9.62 1.08 -6.80
N ASP A 193 -9.87 2.36 -7.06
CA ASP A 193 -10.74 3.25 -6.29
C ASP A 193 -12.23 2.91 -6.38
N GLU A 194 -12.69 2.27 -7.47
CA GLU A 194 -14.06 1.72 -7.56
C GLU A 194 -14.27 0.45 -6.70
N ILE A 195 -13.18 -0.24 -6.33
CA ILE A 195 -13.23 -1.48 -5.53
C ILE A 195 -13.14 -1.20 -4.04
N LEU A 196 -12.43 -0.15 -3.67
CA LEU A 196 -12.42 0.38 -2.31
C LEU A 196 -13.71 1.19 -2.10
N SER A 197 -14.36 1.04 -0.95
CA SER A 197 -15.36 2.05 -0.59
C SER A 197 -14.68 3.40 -0.37
N ILE A 198 -15.41 4.50 -0.51
CA ILE A 198 -14.91 5.85 -0.24
C ILE A 198 -14.29 5.91 1.17
N ASP A 199 -14.93 5.27 2.16
CA ASP A 199 -14.45 5.19 3.53
C ASP A 199 -13.12 4.42 3.65
N ASP A 200 -12.92 3.36 2.86
CA ASP A 200 -11.65 2.62 2.85
C ASP A 200 -10.53 3.45 2.24
N PHE A 201 -10.82 4.23 1.20
CA PHE A 201 -9.85 5.12 0.56
C PHE A 201 -9.44 6.28 1.49
N ILE A 202 -10.41 6.90 2.17
CA ILE A 202 -10.15 7.92 3.19
C ILE A 202 -9.28 7.33 4.31
N ASN A 203 -9.63 6.13 4.81
CA ASN A 203 -8.83 5.44 5.82
C ASN A 203 -7.39 5.18 5.34
N PHE A 204 -7.21 4.72 4.10
CA PHE A 204 -5.87 4.53 3.53
C PHE A 204 -5.07 5.83 3.49
N SER A 205 -5.67 6.93 3.01
CA SER A 205 -4.99 8.23 2.90
C SER A 205 -4.53 8.72 4.27
N GLU A 206 -5.43 8.71 5.26
CA GLU A 206 -5.12 9.18 6.61
C GLU A 206 -4.02 8.34 7.28
N ILE A 207 -4.11 7.00 7.20
CA ILE A 207 -3.08 6.10 7.75
C ILE A 207 -1.73 6.37 7.06
N SER A 208 -1.73 6.56 5.74
CA SER A 208 -0.52 6.80 4.95
C SER A 208 0.14 8.13 5.30
N GLU A 209 -0.64 9.22 5.35
CA GLU A 209 -0.17 10.55 5.75
C GLU A 209 0.43 10.54 7.16
N GLU A 210 -0.23 9.84 8.09
CA GLU A 210 0.27 9.73 9.46
C GLU A 210 1.60 8.97 9.52
N TYR A 211 1.76 7.86 8.78
CA TYR A 211 3.04 7.16 8.69
C TYR A 211 4.14 8.02 8.05
N ILE A 212 3.83 8.77 7.00
CA ILE A 212 4.79 9.67 6.33
C ILE A 212 5.27 10.76 7.30
N ALA A 213 4.36 11.39 8.04
CA ALA A 213 4.69 12.39 9.04
C ALA A 213 5.58 11.79 10.14
N ARG A 214 5.24 10.60 10.66
CA ARG A 214 6.03 9.89 11.66
C ARG A 214 7.42 9.50 11.15
N ILE A 215 7.56 9.08 9.89
CA ILE A 215 8.86 8.81 9.26
C ILE A 215 9.72 10.07 9.20
N LYS A 216 9.13 11.20 8.80
CA LYS A 216 9.84 12.50 8.73
C LYS A 216 10.37 12.91 10.10
N ASN A 217 9.56 12.79 11.15
CA ASN A 217 9.97 13.12 12.51
C ASN A 217 11.02 12.15 13.06
N ALA A 218 10.85 10.85 12.82
CA ALA A 218 11.83 9.84 13.24
C ALA A 218 13.21 10.05 12.57
N LYS A 219 13.25 10.47 11.29
CA LYS A 219 14.51 10.83 10.60
C LYS A 219 15.20 12.03 11.27
N LYS A 220 14.45 13.10 11.54
CA LYS A 220 14.98 14.28 12.24
C LYS A 220 15.54 13.93 13.62
N LEU A 221 14.85 13.06 14.37
CA LEU A 221 15.31 12.57 15.67
C LEU A 221 16.61 11.78 15.56
N VAL A 222 16.74 10.89 14.57
CA VAL A 222 17.98 10.12 14.33
C VAL A 222 19.17 11.04 14.02
N GLU A 223 18.96 12.07 13.21
CA GLU A 223 19.99 13.08 12.91
C GLU A 223 20.39 13.88 14.14
N CYS A 224 19.41 14.35 14.91
CA CYS A 224 19.64 15.09 16.15
C CYS A 224 20.39 14.25 17.19
N ASN A 225 19.98 13.01 17.39
CA ASN A 225 20.64 12.06 18.28
C ASN A 225 22.09 11.80 17.88
N LYS A 226 22.38 11.73 16.58
CA LYS A 226 23.74 11.56 16.08
C LYS A 226 24.63 12.73 16.52
N THR A 227 24.14 13.97 16.36
CA THR A 227 24.86 15.17 16.83
C THR A 227 25.13 15.13 18.33
N ILE A 228 24.12 14.80 19.14
CA ILE A 228 24.26 14.68 20.60
C ILE A 228 25.31 13.63 20.96
N LEU A 229 25.22 12.43 20.38
CA LEU A 229 26.15 11.33 20.65
C LEU A 229 27.59 11.68 20.25
N ASP A 230 27.79 12.40 19.15
CA ASP A 230 29.11 12.80 18.70
C ASP A 230 29.75 13.84 19.63
N ILE A 231 28.96 14.77 20.19
CA ILE A 231 29.43 15.71 21.21
C ILE A 231 29.78 14.96 22.51
N ILE A 232 28.90 14.06 22.98
CA ILE A 232 29.14 13.23 24.17
C ILE A 232 30.44 12.44 24.05
N LYS A 233 30.69 11.81 22.89
CA LYS A 233 31.92 11.05 22.66
C LYS A 233 33.18 11.91 22.72
N LYS A 234 33.11 13.17 22.28
CA LYS A 234 34.25 14.10 22.36
C LYS A 234 34.53 14.51 23.80
N GLU A 235 33.50 14.67 24.62
CA GLU A 235 33.62 15.12 26.01
C GLU A 235 34.08 14.02 26.98
N ILE A 236 33.76 12.75 26.67
CA ILE A 236 34.11 11.62 27.55
C ILE A 236 35.53 11.09 27.28
N LYS A 237 36.05 11.26 26.06
CA LYS A 237 37.44 10.96 25.71
C LYS A 237 38.40 11.75 26.59
#